data_AF-A0A970W0M1-F1
#
_entry.id   AF-A0A970W0M1-F1
#
_cell.length_a   1.000
_cell.length_b   1.000
_cell.length_c   1.000
_cell.angle_alpha   90.00
_cell.angle_beta   90.00
_cell.angle_gamma   90.00
#
_symmetry.space_group_name_H-M   'P 1'
#
loop_
_entity.id
_entity.type
_entity.pdbx_description
1 polymer ?
#
loop_
_entity_poly.entity_id
_entity_poly.type
_entity_poly.pdbx_seq_one_letter_code
_entity_poly.pdbx_strand_id
1 'polypeptide(L)'
;MRFSHPIEQRRREAHHPLGPVHPPGAARGRPFPHADVIGNKEISPSFPGWLAPDGQPVAFSKLDDYAVQFKFAGPYGLFMSQLPSSMGLYITLYPKHYLQQFHATYTEKAKLDALVKEASQETWVSLHGQKFNHQTNADLPVIAAWRVVVPSPKQPVVLERNPYYWKVDTDGNQLPYIDRVEHMIVGDATVLNMRAISGEVDMQLRHIAFANYPVFQENKDKGDYRVLAWQNAGGSEVGIHPNVAHKDPVMRQIIGDKRFRWALSLGLKREDLIETTTLGLGVPTQVAPLPSSPLYWEPQALNLIEYDPARANQLLDEMGLTQRDGEGYRLRPDGKRLTLVFEYVKGWGDDTVQLSVSHWKGLGIEVVAQEEARPLLTERTVANEHDIVTWPTRSAFGFMPFINPADLGSGQRAYAEHYGRCIDFLCRAAGSLGLPALWDQARRVADEAVAALWAGGLFRGHVGEDRYDAVDGVGFLLLSLLHLSTGRPPDC
;
A
#
# COMPACT_ATOMS: atom_id res chain seq x y z
N MET A 1 -4.51 10.17 -22.16
CA MET A 1 -3.58 9.06 -22.42
C MET A 1 -3.90 8.49 -23.79
N ARG A 2 -2.90 8.33 -24.67
CA ARG A 2 -3.07 7.69 -25.98
C ARG A 2 -2.31 6.37 -25.95
N PHE A 3 -2.98 5.28 -26.25
CA PHE A 3 -2.36 3.96 -26.35
C PHE A 3 -1.75 3.83 -27.74
N SER A 4 -0.45 3.56 -27.82
CA SER A 4 0.19 3.10 -29.05
C SER A 4 -0.26 1.67 -29.32
N HIS A 5 -0.53 1.33 -30.57
CA HIS A 5 -1.01 0.00 -30.95
C HIS A 5 0.09 -0.75 -31.71
N PRO A 6 0.79 -1.72 -31.08
CA PRO A 6 1.70 -2.63 -31.79
C PRO A 6 0.97 -3.44 -32.89
N ILE A 7 -0.34 -3.63 -32.75
CA ILE A 7 -1.17 -4.49 -33.60
C ILE A 7 -1.60 -3.78 -34.91
N GLU A 8 -1.53 -2.44 -35.02
CA GLU A 8 -1.92 -1.68 -36.24
C GLU A 8 -0.80 -1.72 -37.26
N GLN A 9 0.44 -1.73 -36.79
CA GLN A 9 1.62 -2.01 -37.60
C GLN A 9 1.50 -3.42 -38.22
N ARG A 10 1.11 -4.44 -37.43
CA ARG A 10 0.92 -5.81 -37.94
C ARG A 10 -0.32 -6.03 -38.80
N ARG A 11 -1.39 -5.26 -38.61
CA ARG A 11 -2.59 -5.32 -39.47
C ARG A 11 -2.28 -4.89 -40.91
N ARG A 12 -1.26 -4.07 -41.11
CA ARG A 12 -0.74 -3.70 -42.44
C ARG A 12 0.17 -4.77 -43.05
N GLU A 13 0.75 -5.66 -42.22
CA GLU A 13 1.79 -6.61 -42.64
C GLU A 13 1.29 -8.06 -42.78
N ALA A 14 0.22 -8.46 -42.08
CA ALA A 14 -0.30 -9.83 -42.11
C ALA A 14 -1.64 -9.94 -42.87
N HIS A 15 -1.61 -10.54 -44.07
CA HIS A 15 -2.77 -10.83 -44.92
C HIS A 15 -3.69 -11.98 -44.41
N HIS A 16 -3.82 -12.20 -43.11
CA HIS A 16 -4.71 -13.23 -42.54
C HIS A 16 -5.85 -12.61 -41.70
N PRO A 17 -7.09 -13.09 -41.84
CA PRO A 17 -8.23 -12.61 -41.07
C PRO A 17 -8.13 -13.10 -39.62
N LEU A 18 -7.77 -12.19 -38.71
CA LEU A 18 -7.81 -12.44 -37.27
C LEU A 18 -9.26 -12.60 -36.81
N GLY A 19 -9.55 -13.64 -36.01
CA GLY A 19 -10.79 -13.73 -35.21
C GLY A 19 -10.94 -12.52 -34.27
N PRO A 20 -12.12 -12.27 -33.70
CA PRO A 20 -12.50 -10.96 -33.15
C PRO A 20 -11.77 -10.68 -31.82
N VAL A 21 -10.52 -10.22 -31.90
CA VAL A 21 -9.88 -9.47 -30.82
C VAL A 21 -10.36 -8.04 -30.94
N HIS A 22 -11.48 -7.73 -30.28
CA HIS A 22 -11.87 -6.35 -30.13
C HIS A 22 -10.97 -5.67 -29.09
N PRO A 23 -10.44 -4.47 -29.37
CA PRO A 23 -9.75 -3.67 -28.36
C PRO A 23 -10.67 -3.46 -27.15
N PRO A 24 -10.13 -3.09 -25.98
CA PRO A 24 -10.94 -2.64 -24.87
C PRO A 24 -11.83 -1.47 -25.34
N GLY A 25 -13.10 -1.73 -25.60
CA GLY A 25 -14.09 -0.68 -25.89
C GLY A 25 -14.41 -0.38 -27.36
N ALA A 26 -14.48 -1.37 -28.25
CA ALA A 26 -15.13 -1.22 -29.57
C ALA A 26 -16.68 -1.11 -29.50
N ALA A 27 -17.22 -0.43 -28.49
CA ALA A 27 -18.62 -0.04 -28.40
C ALA A 27 -18.69 1.50 -28.31
N ARG A 28 -19.58 2.13 -29.07
CA ARG A 28 -19.89 3.55 -28.94
C ARG A 28 -20.39 3.80 -27.51
N GLY A 29 -19.60 4.47 -26.66
CA GLY A 29 -19.96 4.73 -25.26
C GLY A 29 -18.75 4.85 -24.32
N ARG A 30 -19.03 5.22 -23.06
CA ARG A 30 -18.04 5.44 -21.98
C ARG A 30 -17.12 4.20 -21.79
N PRO A 31 -15.87 4.39 -21.35
CA PRO A 31 -14.98 3.26 -21.08
C PRO A 31 -15.52 2.42 -19.90
N PHE A 32 -15.73 1.14 -20.13
CA PHE A 32 -16.49 0.21 -19.27
C PHE A 32 -16.02 0.03 -17.83
N PRO A 33 -14.73 -0.08 -17.49
CA PRO A 33 -14.37 -0.25 -16.07
C PRO A 33 -14.79 0.93 -15.20
N HIS A 34 -14.86 2.14 -15.76
CA HIS A 34 -14.93 3.35 -14.95
C HIS A 34 -16.33 3.68 -14.44
N ALA A 35 -17.33 3.75 -15.32
CA ALA A 35 -18.69 4.07 -14.89
C ALA A 35 -19.43 2.83 -14.37
N ASP A 36 -19.24 1.69 -15.02
CA ASP A 36 -20.07 0.51 -14.80
C ASP A 36 -19.53 -0.37 -13.65
N VAL A 37 -18.25 -0.26 -13.29
CA VAL A 37 -17.68 -1.01 -12.16
C VAL A 37 -17.23 -0.08 -11.05
N ILE A 38 -16.28 0.82 -11.32
CA ILE A 38 -15.71 1.72 -10.29
C ILE A 38 -16.75 2.74 -9.81
N GLY A 39 -17.58 3.28 -10.70
CA GLY A 39 -18.64 4.23 -10.39
C GLY A 39 -19.97 3.60 -9.98
N ASN A 40 -20.11 2.28 -10.07
CA ASN A 40 -21.34 1.58 -9.72
C ASN A 40 -21.37 1.31 -8.21
N LYS A 41 -22.32 1.92 -7.49
CA LYS A 41 -22.41 1.82 -6.02
C LYS A 41 -22.80 0.44 -5.50
N GLU A 42 -23.39 -0.43 -6.33
CA GLU A 42 -23.70 -1.80 -5.93
C GLU A 42 -22.44 -2.69 -5.98
N ILE A 43 -21.58 -2.51 -6.99
CA ILE A 43 -20.31 -3.23 -7.10
C ILE A 43 -19.21 -2.61 -6.23
N SER A 44 -19.12 -1.28 -6.23
CA SER A 44 -18.13 -0.48 -5.53
C SER A 44 -18.83 0.52 -4.62
N PRO A 45 -19.24 0.12 -3.39
CA PRO A 45 -19.95 1.01 -2.46
C PRO A 45 -19.18 2.29 -2.11
N SER A 46 -17.86 2.24 -2.16
CA SER A 46 -16.97 3.38 -1.98
C SER A 46 -16.14 3.62 -3.24
N PHE A 47 -16.14 4.86 -3.72
CA PHE A 47 -15.32 5.25 -4.87
C PHE A 47 -13.84 5.29 -4.46
N PRO A 48 -12.90 4.78 -5.28
CA PRO A 48 -11.48 4.76 -4.91
C PRO A 48 -10.90 6.17 -4.71
N GLY A 49 -10.35 6.44 -3.52
CA GLY A 49 -9.83 7.77 -3.17
C GLY A 49 -8.71 8.29 -4.09
N TRP A 50 -7.87 7.40 -4.61
CA TRP A 50 -6.82 7.77 -5.58
C TRP A 50 -7.37 8.23 -6.96
N LEU A 51 -8.64 7.95 -7.24
CA LEU A 51 -9.37 8.49 -8.41
C LEU A 51 -10.26 9.67 -8.03
N ALA A 52 -10.25 10.08 -6.76
CA ALA A 52 -10.99 11.22 -6.22
C ALA A 52 -10.11 12.04 -5.26
N PRO A 53 -8.94 12.55 -5.71
CA PRO A 53 -7.94 13.14 -4.82
C PRO A 53 -8.41 14.41 -4.08
N ASP A 54 -9.47 15.07 -4.54
CA ASP A 54 -10.07 16.23 -3.84
C ASP A 54 -11.47 15.89 -3.30
N GLY A 55 -11.73 14.61 -3.02
CA GLY A 55 -13.07 14.09 -2.71
C GLY A 55 -14.05 14.07 -3.89
N GLN A 56 -13.63 14.62 -5.04
CA GLN A 56 -14.40 14.68 -6.28
C GLN A 56 -13.94 13.56 -7.23
N PRO A 57 -14.83 12.63 -7.62
CA PRO A 57 -14.51 11.60 -8.59
C PRO A 57 -13.98 12.18 -9.91
N VAL A 58 -12.90 11.60 -10.44
CA VAL A 58 -12.36 11.95 -11.75
C VAL A 58 -13.40 11.70 -12.85
N ALA A 59 -13.50 12.63 -13.79
CA ALA A 59 -14.33 12.46 -14.97
C ALA A 59 -13.55 11.69 -16.05
N PHE A 60 -14.15 10.59 -16.53
CA PHE A 60 -13.57 9.75 -17.58
C PHE A 60 -14.29 9.98 -18.90
N SER A 61 -13.53 10.20 -19.97
CA SER A 61 -14.06 10.29 -21.33
C SER A 61 -13.24 9.43 -22.29
N LYS A 62 -13.94 8.70 -23.16
CA LYS A 62 -13.34 8.07 -24.34
C LYS A 62 -13.20 9.17 -25.39
N LEU A 63 -11.97 9.48 -25.82
CA LEU A 63 -11.72 10.44 -26.89
C LEU A 63 -11.87 9.75 -28.25
N ASP A 64 -11.26 8.56 -28.38
CA ASP A 64 -11.38 7.67 -29.53
C ASP A 64 -11.12 6.21 -29.10
N ASP A 65 -11.00 5.28 -30.05
CA ASP A 65 -10.79 3.86 -29.78
C ASP A 65 -9.47 3.53 -29.04
N TYR A 66 -8.49 4.44 -29.08
CA TYR A 66 -7.16 4.29 -28.50
C TYR A 66 -6.76 5.46 -27.58
N ALA A 67 -7.68 6.36 -27.26
CA ALA A 67 -7.42 7.50 -26.40
C ALA A 67 -8.51 7.67 -25.35
N VAL A 68 -8.07 7.78 -24.10
CA VAL A 68 -8.92 8.05 -22.93
C VAL A 68 -8.41 9.29 -22.21
N GLN A 69 -9.32 10.08 -21.66
CA GLN A 69 -9.02 11.25 -20.86
C GLN A 69 -9.54 11.05 -19.43
N PHE A 70 -8.67 11.42 -18.49
CA PHE A 70 -8.96 11.51 -17.07
C PHE A 70 -8.92 13.00 -16.72
N LYS A 71 -10.05 13.56 -16.31
CA LYS A 71 -10.17 14.97 -15.93
C LYS A 71 -10.44 15.06 -14.44
N PHE A 72 -9.42 15.46 -13.68
CA PHE A 72 -9.50 15.71 -12.25
C PHE A 72 -10.01 17.14 -11.98
N ALA A 73 -10.58 17.36 -10.80
CA ALA A 73 -11.06 18.68 -10.38
C ALA A 73 -9.90 19.67 -10.16
N GLY A 74 -8.79 19.20 -9.59
CA GLY A 74 -7.53 19.92 -9.46
C GLY A 74 -6.33 19.22 -10.13
N PRO A 75 -5.15 19.84 -10.11
CA PRO A 75 -3.91 19.23 -10.56
C PRO A 75 -3.59 17.96 -9.74
N TYR A 76 -3.37 16.83 -10.42
CA TYR A 76 -3.05 15.55 -9.77
C TYR A 76 -1.82 14.88 -10.40
N GLY A 77 -0.64 15.43 -10.11
CA GLY A 77 0.63 14.93 -10.65
C GLY A 77 0.95 13.48 -10.29
N LEU A 78 0.43 13.00 -9.15
CA LEU A 78 0.63 11.63 -8.68
C LEU A 78 -0.12 10.57 -9.48
N PHE A 79 -1.08 10.96 -10.31
CA PHE A 79 -1.80 10.02 -11.15
C PHE A 79 -0.85 9.14 -11.98
N MET A 80 0.22 9.75 -12.51
CA MET A 80 1.18 9.05 -13.36
C MET A 80 1.96 7.95 -12.65
N SER A 81 2.22 8.10 -11.34
CA SER A 81 2.86 7.06 -10.54
C SER A 81 1.86 6.06 -9.96
N GLN A 82 0.56 6.37 -9.94
CA GLN A 82 -0.48 5.41 -9.55
C GLN A 82 -0.80 4.42 -10.68
N LEU A 83 -0.74 4.84 -11.93
CA LEU A 83 -1.00 3.99 -13.09
C LEU A 83 -0.12 2.72 -13.19
N PRO A 84 1.19 2.75 -12.92
CA PRO A 84 2.02 1.54 -12.92
C PRO A 84 1.89 0.69 -11.65
N SER A 85 1.13 1.13 -10.64
CA SER A 85 0.95 0.37 -9.40
C SER A 85 -0.13 -0.71 -9.54
N SER A 86 -0.30 -1.54 -8.50
CA SER A 86 -1.42 -2.48 -8.42
C SER A 86 -2.79 -1.78 -8.49
N MET A 87 -2.88 -0.49 -8.14
CA MET A 87 -4.11 0.28 -8.25
C MET A 87 -4.47 0.58 -9.71
N GLY A 88 -3.48 0.96 -10.52
CA GLY A 88 -3.67 1.20 -11.95
C GLY A 88 -4.13 -0.03 -12.73
N LEU A 89 -3.79 -1.23 -12.25
CA LEU A 89 -4.23 -2.49 -12.84
C LEU A 89 -5.77 -2.56 -12.92
N TYR A 90 -6.50 -2.13 -11.89
CA TYR A 90 -7.97 -2.14 -11.86
C TYR A 90 -8.62 -1.28 -12.95
N ILE A 91 -7.90 -0.32 -13.54
CA ILE A 91 -8.42 0.46 -14.68
C ILE A 91 -8.48 -0.40 -15.96
N THR A 92 -7.62 -1.41 -16.09
CA THR A 92 -7.40 -2.10 -17.38
C THR A 92 -7.90 -3.55 -17.40
N LEU A 93 -8.27 -4.11 -16.25
CA LEU A 93 -8.59 -5.55 -16.13
C LEU A 93 -9.99 -5.97 -16.58
N TYR A 94 -10.91 -5.04 -16.87
CA TYR A 94 -12.33 -5.39 -17.08
C TYR A 94 -12.69 -5.49 -18.57
N PRO A 95 -12.76 -6.71 -19.15
CA PRO A 95 -13.14 -6.90 -20.55
C PRO A 95 -14.65 -6.65 -20.75
N LYS A 96 -15.02 -5.45 -21.23
CA LYS A 96 -16.43 -5.06 -21.50
C LYS A 96 -17.23 -6.13 -22.21
N HIS A 97 -16.71 -6.62 -23.33
CA HIS A 97 -17.41 -7.52 -24.22
C HIS A 97 -17.85 -8.82 -23.53
N TYR A 98 -17.11 -9.25 -22.50
CA TYR A 98 -17.44 -10.41 -21.68
C TYR A 98 -18.30 -10.04 -20.47
N LEU A 99 -17.88 -9.05 -19.67
CA LEU A 99 -18.52 -8.78 -18.37
C LEU A 99 -19.88 -8.07 -18.48
N GLN A 100 -20.15 -7.35 -19.59
CA GLN A 100 -21.43 -6.64 -19.75
C GLN A 100 -22.65 -7.59 -19.70
N GLN A 101 -22.49 -8.86 -20.07
CA GLN A 101 -23.57 -9.87 -20.02
C GLN A 101 -23.98 -10.27 -18.59
N PHE A 102 -23.21 -9.87 -17.58
CA PHE A 102 -23.46 -10.14 -16.16
C PHE A 102 -23.74 -8.85 -15.37
N HIS A 103 -24.00 -7.75 -16.07
CA HIS A 103 -24.16 -6.43 -15.48
C HIS A 103 -25.58 -5.89 -15.69
N ALA A 104 -26.20 -5.38 -14.62
CA ALA A 104 -27.61 -4.96 -14.59
C ALA A 104 -27.96 -3.88 -15.63
N THR A 105 -27.04 -2.96 -15.94
CA THR A 105 -27.25 -1.93 -16.98
C THR A 105 -27.44 -2.50 -18.40
N TYR A 106 -26.84 -3.65 -18.71
CA TYR A 106 -26.71 -4.14 -20.09
C TYR A 106 -27.49 -5.43 -20.35
N THR A 107 -27.91 -6.11 -19.30
CA THR A 107 -28.56 -7.42 -19.39
C THR A 107 -29.97 -7.31 -18.84
N GLU A 108 -30.95 -7.75 -19.63
CA GLU A 108 -32.35 -7.77 -19.19
C GLU A 108 -32.50 -8.52 -17.87
N LYS A 109 -33.28 -7.94 -16.95
CA LYS A 109 -33.40 -8.44 -15.58
C LYS A 109 -33.75 -9.93 -15.51
N ALA A 110 -34.72 -10.40 -16.30
CA ALA A 110 -35.12 -11.81 -16.30
C ALA A 110 -33.97 -12.75 -16.70
N LYS A 111 -33.14 -12.34 -17.67
CA LYS A 111 -31.95 -13.10 -18.07
C LYS A 111 -30.88 -13.03 -16.98
N LEU A 112 -30.67 -11.86 -16.37
CA LEU A 112 -29.69 -11.69 -15.30
C LEU A 112 -30.06 -12.51 -14.05
N ASP A 113 -31.32 -12.48 -13.64
CA ASP A 113 -31.86 -13.27 -12.52
C ASP A 113 -31.69 -14.78 -12.78
N ALA A 114 -31.89 -15.23 -14.03
CA ALA A 114 -31.63 -16.61 -14.42
C ALA A 114 -30.13 -16.97 -14.32
N LEU A 115 -29.23 -16.11 -14.79
CA LEU A 115 -27.78 -16.30 -14.67
C LEU A 115 -27.30 -16.31 -13.22
N VAL A 116 -27.88 -15.45 -12.36
CA VAL A 116 -27.59 -15.42 -10.92
C VAL A 116 -27.94 -16.75 -10.28
N LYS A 117 -29.13 -17.28 -10.59
CA LYS A 117 -29.59 -18.58 -10.10
C LYS A 117 -28.73 -19.73 -10.61
N GLU A 118 -28.40 -19.74 -11.91
CA GLU A 118 -27.55 -20.76 -12.53
C GLU A 118 -26.16 -20.81 -11.88
N ALA A 119 -25.58 -19.64 -11.58
CA ALA A 119 -24.28 -19.51 -10.93
C ALA A 119 -24.30 -19.74 -9.41
N SER A 120 -25.47 -20.07 -8.84
CA SER A 120 -25.68 -20.23 -7.39
C SER A 120 -25.21 -19.01 -6.60
N GLN A 121 -25.53 -17.82 -7.10
CA GLN A 121 -25.23 -16.54 -6.44
C GLN A 121 -26.50 -15.91 -5.89
N GLU A 122 -26.36 -15.07 -4.86
CA GLU A 122 -27.50 -14.37 -4.25
C GLU A 122 -27.85 -13.08 -4.99
N THR A 123 -26.85 -12.41 -5.57
CA THR A 123 -27.01 -11.13 -6.24
C THR A 123 -26.27 -11.11 -7.58
N TRP A 124 -26.70 -10.20 -8.46
CA TRP A 124 -25.98 -9.96 -9.72
C TRP A 124 -24.56 -9.42 -9.47
N VAL A 125 -24.33 -8.72 -8.36
CA VAL A 125 -23.00 -8.24 -7.94
C VAL A 125 -22.08 -9.43 -7.63
N SER A 126 -22.58 -10.40 -6.86
CA SER A 126 -21.83 -11.63 -6.54
C SER A 126 -21.54 -12.45 -7.79
N LEU A 127 -22.49 -12.55 -8.73
CA LEU A 127 -22.27 -13.14 -10.07
C LEU A 127 -21.19 -12.38 -10.85
N HIS A 128 -21.27 -11.06 -10.93
CA HIS A 128 -20.29 -10.25 -11.66
C HIS A 128 -18.89 -10.42 -11.06
N GLY A 129 -18.76 -10.43 -9.73
CA GLY A 129 -17.52 -10.70 -9.02
C GLY A 129 -16.97 -12.10 -9.30
N GLN A 130 -17.83 -13.13 -9.29
CA GLN A 130 -17.45 -14.50 -9.65
C GLN A 130 -16.93 -14.57 -11.10
N LYS A 131 -17.61 -13.93 -12.05
CA LYS A 131 -17.20 -13.93 -13.47
C LYS A 131 -15.96 -13.06 -13.73
N PHE A 132 -15.66 -12.08 -12.89
CA PHE A 132 -14.41 -11.31 -12.97
C PHE A 132 -13.21 -12.00 -12.30
N ASN A 133 -13.42 -13.09 -11.57
CA ASN A 133 -12.35 -13.72 -10.81
C ASN A 133 -11.36 -14.49 -11.71
N HIS A 134 -10.22 -13.85 -12.01
CA HIS A 134 -9.14 -14.41 -12.83
C HIS A 134 -8.47 -15.67 -12.27
N GLN A 135 -8.71 -16.05 -11.01
CA GLN A 135 -8.17 -17.27 -10.39
C GLN A 135 -9.09 -18.49 -10.56
N THR A 136 -10.40 -18.24 -10.68
CA THR A 136 -11.42 -19.30 -10.67
C THR A 136 -12.23 -19.37 -11.97
N ASN A 137 -12.14 -18.34 -12.83
CA ASN A 137 -12.82 -18.29 -14.11
C ASN A 137 -11.84 -18.39 -15.29
N ALA A 138 -11.79 -19.57 -15.93
CA ALA A 138 -10.98 -19.81 -17.12
C ALA A 138 -11.52 -19.12 -18.39
N ASP A 139 -12.82 -18.75 -18.40
CA ASP A 139 -13.46 -18.11 -19.56
C ASP A 139 -13.21 -16.60 -19.61
N LEU A 140 -12.64 -16.01 -18.56
CA LEU A 140 -12.38 -14.57 -18.47
C LEU A 140 -11.28 -14.16 -19.48
N PRO A 141 -11.57 -13.28 -20.45
CA PRO A 141 -10.54 -12.74 -21.33
C PRO A 141 -9.54 -11.88 -20.54
N VAL A 142 -8.24 -12.13 -20.72
CA VAL A 142 -7.17 -11.40 -20.02
C VAL A 142 -6.17 -10.78 -21.00
N ILE A 143 -5.60 -9.64 -20.59
CA ILE A 143 -4.46 -9.00 -21.26
C ILE A 143 -3.10 -9.45 -20.69
N ALA A 144 -3.12 -10.33 -19.68
CA ALA A 144 -1.96 -10.87 -18.99
C ALA A 144 -1.18 -11.86 -19.88
N ALA A 145 0.07 -12.14 -19.50
CA ALA A 145 0.98 -13.04 -20.23
C ALA A 145 0.52 -14.49 -20.23
N TRP A 146 -0.16 -14.91 -19.16
CA TRP A 146 -0.78 -16.22 -19.05
C TRP A 146 -2.26 -16.10 -18.68
N ARG A 147 -3.06 -17.10 -19.05
CA ARG A 147 -4.47 -17.25 -18.70
C ARG A 147 -4.69 -18.54 -17.92
N VAL A 148 -5.60 -18.53 -16.96
CA VAL A 148 -5.97 -19.75 -16.22
C VAL A 148 -6.70 -20.72 -17.14
N VAL A 149 -6.29 -21.99 -17.12
CA VAL A 149 -6.95 -23.09 -17.86
C VAL A 149 -7.40 -24.22 -16.93
N VAL A 150 -6.73 -24.38 -15.78
CA VAL A 150 -7.19 -25.22 -14.67
C VAL A 150 -7.38 -24.31 -13.45
N PRO A 151 -8.60 -23.83 -13.18
CA PRO A 151 -8.86 -22.94 -12.05
C PRO A 151 -8.91 -23.68 -10.71
N SER A 152 -8.60 -22.95 -9.64
CA SER A 152 -8.88 -23.40 -8.27
C SER A 152 -10.39 -23.71 -8.11
N PRO A 153 -10.77 -24.78 -7.39
CA PRO A 153 -9.96 -25.60 -6.47
C PRO A 153 -9.21 -26.77 -7.11
N LYS A 154 -9.32 -27.00 -8.43
CA LYS A 154 -8.58 -28.08 -9.10
C LYS A 154 -7.07 -27.87 -8.95
N GLN A 155 -6.34 -28.95 -8.72
CA GLN A 155 -4.90 -28.92 -8.50
C GLN A 155 -4.14 -29.70 -9.59
N PRO A 156 -2.97 -29.20 -10.03
CA PRO A 156 -2.46 -27.86 -9.76
C PRO A 156 -3.33 -26.79 -10.44
N VAL A 157 -3.27 -25.53 -9.97
CA VAL A 157 -3.81 -24.40 -10.72
C VAL A 157 -2.88 -24.15 -11.90
N VAL A 158 -3.40 -24.25 -13.12
CA VAL A 158 -2.60 -24.16 -14.34
C VAL A 158 -2.93 -22.89 -15.10
N LEU A 159 -1.89 -22.15 -15.47
CA LEU A 159 -1.94 -21.05 -16.40
C LEU A 159 -1.14 -21.40 -17.66
N GLU A 160 -1.69 -21.07 -18.83
CA GLU A 160 -1.04 -21.23 -20.13
C GLU A 160 -0.77 -19.88 -20.78
N ARG A 161 0.24 -19.82 -21.66
CA ARG A 161 0.58 -18.61 -22.40
C ARG A 161 -0.64 -18.05 -23.11
N ASN A 162 -0.78 -16.73 -23.05
CA ASN A 162 -1.83 -16.04 -23.78
C ASN A 162 -1.40 -15.91 -25.26
N PRO A 163 -2.06 -16.59 -26.21
CA PRO A 163 -1.69 -16.52 -27.62
C PRO A 163 -1.86 -15.11 -28.24
N TYR A 164 -2.58 -14.22 -27.55
CA TYR A 164 -2.76 -12.83 -27.92
C TYR A 164 -1.97 -11.86 -27.04
N TYR A 165 -0.96 -12.33 -26.30
CA TYR A 165 -0.13 -11.43 -25.52
C TYR A 165 0.60 -10.44 -26.44
N TRP A 166 0.59 -9.18 -26.04
CA TRP A 166 0.87 -8.04 -26.92
C TRP A 166 2.32 -7.55 -26.85
N LYS A 167 3.16 -8.19 -26.03
CA LYS A 167 4.58 -7.84 -25.88
C LYS A 167 5.44 -8.81 -26.68
N VAL A 168 6.49 -8.26 -27.29
CA VAL A 168 7.53 -9.02 -28.01
C VAL A 168 8.90 -8.62 -27.49
N ASP A 169 9.87 -9.50 -27.66
CA ASP A 169 11.28 -9.15 -27.46
C ASP A 169 11.83 -8.34 -28.65
N THR A 170 13.14 -8.06 -28.63
CA THR A 170 13.83 -7.32 -29.69
C THR A 170 13.96 -8.07 -31.00
N ASP A 171 13.86 -9.41 -30.97
CA ASP A 171 13.98 -10.29 -32.14
C ASP A 171 12.63 -10.60 -32.77
N GLY A 172 11.54 -10.12 -32.16
CA GLY A 172 10.17 -10.27 -32.63
C GLY A 172 9.43 -11.49 -32.08
N ASN A 173 10.04 -12.26 -31.17
CA ASN A 173 9.39 -13.40 -30.53
C ASN A 173 8.26 -12.89 -29.62
N GLN A 174 7.08 -13.48 -29.76
CA GLN A 174 5.94 -13.15 -28.92
C GLN A 174 6.15 -13.71 -27.52
N LEU A 175 6.09 -12.84 -26.50
CA LEU A 175 6.20 -13.22 -25.10
C LEU A 175 4.89 -13.87 -24.60
N PRO A 176 4.90 -14.56 -23.45
CA PRO A 176 6.05 -14.94 -22.62
C PRO A 176 6.91 -16.05 -23.26
N TYR A 177 8.14 -16.24 -22.78
CA TYR A 177 8.95 -17.40 -23.15
C TYR A 177 8.43 -18.69 -22.51
N ILE A 178 7.99 -18.61 -21.25
CA ILE A 178 7.45 -19.75 -20.50
C ILE A 178 6.03 -20.05 -20.98
N ASP A 179 5.79 -21.28 -21.44
CA ASP A 179 4.50 -21.69 -21.98
C ASP A 179 3.43 -21.91 -20.91
N ARG A 180 3.82 -22.42 -19.76
CA ARG A 180 2.90 -22.89 -18.71
C ARG A 180 3.46 -22.55 -17.33
N VAL A 181 2.57 -22.10 -16.44
CA VAL A 181 2.87 -21.84 -15.03
C VAL A 181 1.92 -22.66 -14.19
N GLU A 182 2.46 -23.44 -13.26
CA GLU A 182 1.67 -24.28 -12.36
C GLU A 182 1.83 -23.81 -10.92
N HIS A 183 0.70 -23.63 -10.23
CA HIS A 183 0.69 -23.36 -8.81
C HIS A 183 0.11 -24.57 -8.09
N MET A 184 0.96 -25.28 -7.36
CA MET A 184 0.55 -26.31 -6.42
C MET A 184 0.07 -25.64 -5.13
N ILE A 185 -1.17 -25.88 -4.73
CA ILE A 185 -1.65 -25.44 -3.41
C ILE A 185 -1.05 -26.34 -2.34
N VAL A 186 -0.35 -25.72 -1.39
CA VAL A 186 0.22 -26.37 -0.21
C VAL A 186 -0.48 -25.88 1.06
N GLY A 187 -0.47 -26.72 2.10
CA GLY A 187 -1.16 -26.41 3.36
C GLY A 187 -0.56 -25.24 4.14
N ASP A 188 0.76 -25.03 4.03
CA ASP A 188 1.49 -23.97 4.74
C ASP A 188 2.83 -23.63 4.07
N ALA A 189 3.49 -22.60 4.62
CA ALA A 189 4.80 -22.13 4.16
C ALA A 189 5.94 -23.13 4.43
N THR A 190 5.83 -23.99 5.45
CA THR A 190 6.84 -25.02 5.74
C THR A 190 6.90 -26.02 4.60
N VAL A 191 5.75 -26.52 4.15
CA VAL A 191 5.64 -27.41 2.98
C VAL A 191 6.18 -26.75 1.71
N LEU A 192 5.88 -25.47 1.50
CA LEU A 192 6.46 -24.71 0.38
C LEU A 192 7.99 -24.68 0.42
N ASN A 193 8.58 -24.35 1.59
CA ASN A 193 10.03 -24.22 1.71
C ASN A 193 10.72 -25.57 1.54
N MET A 194 10.16 -26.68 2.05
CA MET A 194 10.71 -28.02 1.82
C MET A 194 10.76 -28.39 0.33
N ARG A 195 9.70 -28.07 -0.42
CA ARG A 195 9.65 -28.28 -1.88
C ARG A 195 10.66 -27.40 -2.62
N ALA A 196 10.84 -26.15 -2.18
CA ALA A 196 11.85 -25.28 -2.76
C ALA A 196 13.27 -25.80 -2.50
N ILE A 197 13.55 -26.32 -1.29
CA ILE A 197 14.84 -26.94 -0.93
C ILE A 197 15.12 -28.20 -1.77
N SER A 198 14.09 -28.97 -2.14
CA SER A 198 14.23 -30.15 -3.00
C SER A 198 14.37 -29.84 -4.50
N GLY A 199 14.28 -28.57 -4.90
CA GLY A 199 14.33 -28.18 -6.31
C GLY A 199 13.01 -28.34 -7.07
N GLU A 200 11.88 -28.55 -6.37
CA GLU A 200 10.55 -28.69 -6.98
C GLU A 200 9.90 -27.34 -7.36
N VAL A 201 10.59 -26.22 -7.14
CA VAL A 201 10.07 -24.86 -7.39
C VAL A 201 11.02 -24.11 -8.31
N ASP A 202 10.57 -23.79 -9.53
CA ASP A 202 11.40 -23.14 -10.55
C ASP A 202 11.81 -21.71 -10.17
N MET A 203 10.88 -20.94 -9.60
CA MET A 203 11.12 -19.57 -9.14
C MET A 203 10.05 -19.16 -8.13
N GLN A 204 10.47 -18.71 -6.95
CA GLN A 204 9.56 -18.18 -5.94
C GLN A 204 10.27 -17.17 -5.07
N LEU A 205 9.62 -16.03 -4.84
CA LEU A 205 9.98 -15.08 -3.79
C LEU A 205 8.98 -15.14 -2.64
N ARG A 206 7.69 -15.24 -2.97
CA ARG A 206 6.60 -15.14 -2.01
C ARG A 206 6.58 -16.35 -1.08
N HIS A 207 6.59 -16.11 0.24
CA HIS A 207 6.59 -17.12 1.30
C HIS A 207 7.86 -18.00 1.39
N ILE A 208 8.94 -17.65 0.67
CA ILE A 208 10.26 -18.22 0.94
C ILE A 208 10.82 -17.54 2.19
N ALA A 209 11.13 -18.33 3.21
CA ALA A 209 11.52 -17.82 4.52
C ALA A 209 13.03 -17.59 4.57
N PHE A 210 13.45 -16.40 5.01
CA PHE A 210 14.86 -16.07 5.12
C PHE A 210 15.59 -16.93 6.17
N ALA A 211 14.90 -17.35 7.24
CA ALA A 211 15.45 -18.28 8.23
C ALA A 211 15.96 -19.60 7.62
N ASN A 212 15.44 -20.01 6.46
CA ASN A 212 15.88 -21.20 5.74
C ASN A 212 17.07 -20.94 4.81
N TYR A 213 17.62 -19.73 4.76
CA TYR A 213 18.73 -19.36 3.87
C TYR A 213 19.93 -20.32 3.96
N PRO A 214 20.43 -20.72 5.16
CA PRO A 214 21.54 -21.68 5.24
C PRO A 214 21.19 -23.02 4.58
N VAL A 215 19.99 -23.54 4.83
CA VAL A 215 19.51 -24.80 4.24
C VAL A 215 19.38 -24.69 2.72
N PHE A 216 18.90 -23.55 2.23
CA PHE A 216 18.88 -23.29 0.78
C PHE A 216 20.29 -23.27 0.20
N GLN A 217 21.26 -22.64 0.87
CA GLN A 217 22.64 -22.58 0.40
C GLN A 217 23.33 -23.95 0.39
N GLU A 218 23.07 -24.78 1.39
CA GLU A 218 23.58 -26.16 1.49
C GLU A 218 22.99 -27.08 0.42
N ASN A 219 21.74 -26.86 0.00
CA ASN A 219 21.04 -27.74 -0.94
C ASN A 219 21.00 -27.23 -2.38
N LYS A 220 21.48 -26.01 -2.67
CA LYS A 220 21.35 -25.37 -3.99
C LYS A 220 21.93 -26.19 -5.14
N ASP A 221 23.07 -26.86 -4.91
CA ASP A 221 23.73 -27.68 -5.93
C ASP A 221 22.99 -29.02 -6.13
N LYS A 222 22.37 -29.55 -5.06
CA LYS A 222 21.58 -30.79 -5.11
C LYS A 222 20.19 -30.56 -5.72
N GLY A 223 19.56 -29.43 -5.43
CA GLY A 223 18.26 -29.03 -5.94
C GLY A 223 18.30 -28.28 -7.27
N ASP A 224 19.49 -28.10 -7.86
CA ASP A 224 19.72 -27.38 -9.13
C ASP A 224 19.07 -25.99 -9.18
N TYR A 225 19.30 -25.18 -8.15
CA TYR A 225 18.80 -23.81 -8.07
C TYR A 225 19.88 -22.83 -7.63
N ARG A 226 19.58 -21.53 -7.78
CA ARG A 226 20.38 -20.46 -7.20
C ARG A 226 19.55 -19.65 -6.21
N VAL A 227 20.16 -19.25 -5.11
CA VAL A 227 19.54 -18.35 -4.14
C VAL A 227 19.85 -16.92 -4.54
N LEU A 228 18.80 -16.15 -4.85
CA LEU A 228 18.92 -14.73 -5.17
C LEU A 228 18.67 -13.89 -3.91
N ALA A 229 19.73 -13.33 -3.34
CA ALA A 229 19.65 -12.42 -2.19
C ALA A 229 19.18 -11.02 -2.64
N TRP A 230 17.94 -10.93 -3.11
CA TRP A 230 17.34 -9.65 -3.47
C TRP A 230 17.15 -8.79 -2.23
N GLN A 231 17.58 -7.54 -2.31
CA GLN A 231 17.26 -6.54 -1.29
C GLN A 231 15.77 -6.24 -1.35
N ASN A 232 15.11 -6.30 -0.20
CA ASN A 232 13.72 -5.85 -0.13
C ASN A 232 13.69 -4.32 -0.30
N ALA A 233 12.82 -3.82 -1.18
CA ALA A 233 12.55 -2.40 -1.39
C ALA A 233 11.70 -1.75 -0.27
N GLY A 234 11.34 -2.50 0.77
CA GLY A 234 10.59 -2.03 1.93
C GLY A 234 11.49 -1.46 3.03
N GLY A 235 11.01 -0.42 3.70
CA GLY A 235 11.74 0.23 4.79
C GLY A 235 11.92 -0.67 6.02
N SER A 236 10.96 -1.56 6.28
CA SER A 236 11.03 -2.58 7.32
C SER A 236 10.22 -3.82 6.90
N GLU A 237 10.79 -5.01 7.13
CA GLU A 237 10.10 -6.29 6.93
C GLU A 237 8.92 -6.48 7.87
N VAL A 238 8.99 -5.90 9.07
CA VAL A 238 7.96 -6.00 10.10
C VAL A 238 7.70 -4.61 10.67
N GLY A 239 6.73 -3.91 10.09
CA GLY A 239 6.23 -2.66 10.66
C GLY A 239 5.26 -2.97 11.80
N ILE A 240 5.37 -2.22 12.89
CA ILE A 240 4.46 -2.28 14.03
C ILE A 240 3.60 -1.01 13.99
N HIS A 241 2.27 -1.18 13.93
CA HIS A 241 1.34 -0.08 13.69
C HIS A 241 0.34 0.03 14.85
N PRO A 242 0.61 0.88 15.86
CA PRO A 242 -0.34 1.19 16.92
C PRO A 242 -1.51 2.03 16.41
N ASN A 243 -2.73 1.72 16.85
CA ASN A 243 -3.94 2.43 16.46
C ASN A 243 -4.11 3.76 17.22
N VAL A 244 -3.58 4.85 16.67
CA VAL A 244 -3.76 6.20 17.27
C VAL A 244 -5.20 6.74 17.19
N ALA A 245 -6.07 6.08 16.42
CA ALA A 245 -7.50 6.40 16.29
C ALA A 245 -8.41 5.42 17.06
N HIS A 246 -7.86 4.71 18.04
CA HIS A 246 -8.52 3.63 18.79
C HIS A 246 -9.95 3.97 19.26
N LYS A 247 -10.91 3.04 19.21
CA LYS A 247 -12.31 3.29 19.61
C LYS A 247 -12.49 3.52 21.11
N ASP A 248 -11.78 2.77 21.97
CA ASP A 248 -11.70 3.04 23.42
C ASP A 248 -10.96 4.37 23.65
N PRO A 249 -11.60 5.39 24.25
CA PRO A 249 -11.00 6.71 24.47
C PRO A 249 -9.78 6.67 25.41
N VAL A 250 -9.72 5.75 26.37
CA VAL A 250 -8.57 5.60 27.28
C VAL A 250 -7.35 5.10 26.51
N MET A 251 -7.55 4.07 25.68
CA MET A 251 -6.49 3.55 24.81
C MET A 251 -6.06 4.58 23.76
N ARG A 252 -7.01 5.34 23.20
CA ARG A 252 -6.70 6.45 22.27
C ARG A 252 -5.80 7.50 22.91
N GLN A 253 -6.06 7.85 24.17
CA GLN A 253 -5.20 8.79 24.91
C GLN A 253 -3.80 8.20 25.14
N ILE A 254 -3.71 6.94 25.54
CA ILE A 254 -2.42 6.27 25.79
C ILE A 254 -1.61 6.12 24.50
N ILE A 255 -2.18 5.50 23.46
CA ILE A 255 -1.50 5.22 22.19
C ILE A 255 -1.26 6.51 21.39
N GLY A 256 -2.15 7.50 21.51
CA GLY A 256 -2.05 8.81 20.88
C GLY A 256 -0.87 9.64 21.39
N ASP A 257 -0.49 9.48 22.66
CA ASP A 257 0.71 10.13 23.21
C ASP A 257 1.98 9.55 22.55
N LYS A 258 2.83 10.43 22.00
CA LYS A 258 4.08 10.03 21.36
C LYS A 258 5.02 9.30 22.33
N ARG A 259 5.01 9.64 23.61
CA ARG A 259 5.86 9.04 24.64
C ARG A 259 5.59 7.55 24.81
N PHE A 260 4.33 7.12 24.65
CA PHE A 260 3.98 5.70 24.67
C PHE A 260 4.63 4.95 23.52
N ARG A 261 4.51 5.48 22.29
CA ARG A 261 5.10 4.87 21.10
C ARG A 261 6.63 4.88 21.15
N TRP A 262 7.22 5.93 21.73
CA TRP A 262 8.65 5.99 22.01
C TRP A 262 9.08 4.92 23.01
N ALA A 263 8.34 4.74 24.10
CA ALA A 263 8.60 3.68 25.08
C ALA A 263 8.49 2.29 24.47
N LEU A 264 7.48 2.02 23.63
CA LEU A 264 7.38 0.77 22.89
C LEU A 264 8.61 0.55 22.00
N SER A 265 9.05 1.58 21.28
CA SER A 265 10.23 1.51 20.40
C SER A 265 11.51 1.22 21.17
N LEU A 266 11.77 1.94 22.26
CA LEU A 266 12.95 1.79 23.12
C LEU A 266 12.94 0.47 23.92
N GLY A 267 11.74 -0.08 24.15
CA GLY A 267 11.56 -1.38 24.78
C GLY A 267 11.90 -2.57 23.89
N LEU A 268 12.07 -2.38 22.57
CA LEU A 268 12.38 -3.46 21.64
C LEU A 268 13.88 -3.63 21.47
N LYS A 269 14.40 -4.79 21.85
CA LYS A 269 15.78 -5.18 21.54
C LYS A 269 15.86 -5.68 20.10
N ARG A 270 16.14 -4.76 19.17
CA ARG A 270 16.11 -5.03 17.72
C ARG A 270 17.17 -6.04 17.29
N GLU A 271 18.29 -6.12 18.00
CA GLU A 271 19.33 -7.12 17.75
C GLU A 271 18.79 -8.55 17.90
N ASP A 272 18.00 -8.81 18.94
CA ASP A 272 17.39 -10.14 19.17
C ASP A 272 16.37 -10.48 18.07
N LEU A 273 15.62 -9.47 17.61
CA LEU A 273 14.68 -9.60 16.49
C LEU A 273 15.42 -9.94 15.19
N ILE A 274 16.49 -9.20 14.88
CA ILE A 274 17.29 -9.36 13.66
C ILE A 274 17.99 -10.71 13.64
N GLU A 275 18.56 -11.13 14.76
CA GLU A 275 19.20 -12.44 14.90
C GLU A 275 18.20 -13.57 14.63
N THR A 276 17.03 -13.49 15.27
CA THR A 276 16.01 -14.55 15.15
C THR A 276 15.37 -14.61 13.77
N THR A 277 15.03 -13.45 13.19
CA THR A 277 14.22 -13.39 11.95
C THR A 277 15.05 -13.37 10.67
N THR A 278 16.27 -12.83 10.74
CA THR A 278 17.12 -12.60 9.57
C THR A 278 18.54 -13.15 9.75
N LEU A 279 18.79 -13.98 10.77
CA LEU A 279 20.10 -14.58 11.02
C LEU A 279 21.23 -13.53 11.10
N GLY A 280 20.92 -12.37 11.69
CA GLY A 280 21.88 -11.27 11.85
C GLY A 280 22.06 -10.37 10.62
N LEU A 281 21.38 -10.64 9.49
CA LEU A 281 21.62 -9.94 8.22
C LEU A 281 20.77 -8.66 8.03
N GLY A 282 19.75 -8.45 8.86
CA GLY A 282 18.99 -7.21 8.90
C GLY A 282 19.74 -6.06 9.57
N VAL A 283 19.25 -4.84 9.37
CA VAL A 283 19.75 -3.64 10.05
C VAL A 283 18.63 -3.02 10.90
N PRO A 284 18.91 -2.55 12.14
CA PRO A 284 17.93 -1.83 12.92
C PRO A 284 17.52 -0.55 12.21
N THR A 285 16.21 -0.36 12.01
CA THR A 285 15.68 0.85 11.39
C THR A 285 14.24 1.09 11.79
N GLN A 286 13.82 2.36 11.73
CA GLN A 286 12.42 2.74 11.72
C GLN A 286 11.84 2.63 10.32
N VAL A 287 10.53 2.83 10.20
CA VAL A 287 9.89 2.97 8.89
C VAL A 287 10.43 4.23 8.19
N ALA A 288 11.31 4.02 7.22
CA ALA A 288 11.94 5.04 6.40
C ALA A 288 12.22 4.49 4.99
N PRO A 289 12.46 5.34 3.96
CA PRO A 289 13.03 4.86 2.71
C PRO A 289 14.34 4.10 2.94
N LEU A 290 14.72 3.27 1.97
CA LEU A 290 16.06 2.68 1.99
C LEU A 290 17.14 3.75 1.76
N PRO A 291 18.38 3.54 2.23
CA PRO A 291 19.51 4.43 1.96
C PRO A 291 19.77 4.71 0.47
N SER A 292 19.41 3.78 -0.41
CA SER A 292 19.52 3.94 -1.87
C SER A 292 18.46 4.85 -2.49
N SER A 293 17.43 5.22 -1.73
CA SER A 293 16.38 6.14 -2.17
C SER A 293 16.87 7.59 -2.09
N PRO A 294 16.58 8.45 -3.09
CA PRO A 294 16.88 9.89 -3.02
C PRO A 294 16.10 10.62 -1.91
N LEU A 295 15.21 9.92 -1.22
CA LEU A 295 14.32 10.44 -0.18
C LEU A 295 14.70 9.94 1.20
N TYR A 296 15.79 9.16 1.29
CA TYR A 296 16.31 8.69 2.55
C TYR A 296 16.63 9.86 3.48
N TRP A 297 16.17 9.75 4.72
CA TRP A 297 16.50 10.70 5.77
C TRP A 297 16.94 9.93 7.00
N GLU A 298 18.25 9.88 7.19
CA GLU A 298 18.90 9.07 8.23
C GLU A 298 18.40 9.36 9.65
N PRO A 299 18.21 10.63 10.08
CA PRO A 299 17.66 10.92 11.41
C PRO A 299 16.32 10.23 11.69
N GLN A 300 15.45 10.09 10.69
CA GLN A 300 14.20 9.33 10.86
C GLN A 300 14.44 7.82 10.91
N ALA A 301 15.31 7.31 10.03
CA ALA A 301 15.63 5.89 9.96
C ALA A 301 16.27 5.36 11.25
N LEU A 302 17.05 6.20 11.94
CA LEU A 302 17.76 5.86 13.17
C LEU A 302 17.07 6.38 14.44
N ASN A 303 15.86 6.92 14.35
CA ASN A 303 15.19 7.50 15.51
C ASN A 303 14.68 6.43 16.49
N LEU A 304 15.09 6.48 17.76
CA LEU A 304 14.60 5.59 18.84
C LEU A 304 14.74 4.09 18.52
N ILE A 305 15.82 3.73 17.84
CA ILE A 305 16.12 2.33 17.50
C ILE A 305 16.94 1.64 18.60
N GLU A 306 17.51 2.41 19.52
CA GLU A 306 18.27 1.91 20.66
C GLU A 306 17.40 1.12 21.63
N TYR A 307 17.99 0.10 22.28
CA TYR A 307 17.35 -0.63 23.37
C TYR A 307 17.63 0.06 24.71
N ASP A 308 16.64 0.81 25.22
CA ASP A 308 16.73 1.54 26.48
C ASP A 308 15.44 1.35 27.31
N PRO A 309 15.30 0.20 28.00
CA PRO A 309 14.13 -0.08 28.83
C PRO A 309 14.01 0.87 30.03
N ALA A 310 15.10 1.50 30.47
CA ALA A 310 15.07 2.46 31.58
C ALA A 310 14.36 3.75 31.14
N ARG A 311 14.78 4.32 30.01
CA ARG A 311 14.13 5.48 29.40
C ARG A 311 12.70 5.16 28.96
N ALA A 312 12.44 3.97 28.46
CA ALA A 312 11.08 3.52 28.14
C ALA A 312 10.18 3.56 29.39
N ASN A 313 10.63 3.02 30.53
CA ASN A 313 9.87 3.08 31.78
C ASN A 313 9.66 4.51 32.26
N GLN A 314 10.68 5.38 32.18
CA GLN A 314 10.55 6.80 32.54
C GLN A 314 9.47 7.49 31.71
N LEU A 315 9.43 7.29 30.39
CA LEU A 315 8.43 7.87 29.50
C LEU A 315 7.00 7.42 29.87
N LEU A 316 6.83 6.14 30.23
CA LEU A 316 5.55 5.60 30.68
C LEU A 316 5.14 6.19 32.04
N ASP A 317 6.09 6.40 32.95
CA ASP A 317 5.85 7.00 34.26
C ASP A 317 5.47 8.48 34.15
N GLU A 318 6.11 9.24 33.25
CA GLU A 318 5.78 10.64 32.93
C GLU A 318 4.38 10.81 32.31
N MET A 319 3.81 9.74 31.76
CA MET A 319 2.42 9.70 31.31
C MET A 319 1.44 9.38 32.45
N GLY A 320 1.94 9.06 33.64
CA GLY A 320 1.13 8.66 34.79
C GLY A 320 0.79 7.16 34.83
N LEU A 321 1.40 6.32 34.00
CA LEU A 321 1.14 4.87 33.98
C LEU A 321 1.91 4.12 35.09
N THR A 322 2.07 4.70 36.27
CA THR A 322 2.97 4.23 37.34
C THR A 322 2.43 3.08 38.17
N GLN A 323 1.10 2.96 38.27
CA GLN A 323 0.44 1.92 39.05
C GLN A 323 0.58 0.56 38.37
N ARG A 324 0.72 -0.50 39.16
CA ARG A 324 0.82 -1.89 38.68
C ARG A 324 -0.10 -2.82 39.45
N ASP A 325 -0.54 -3.88 38.81
CA ASP A 325 -1.23 -4.98 39.50
C ASP A 325 -0.26 -5.98 40.15
N GLY A 326 -0.82 -7.02 40.78
CA GLY A 326 -0.05 -8.05 41.47
C GLY A 326 0.83 -8.92 40.57
N GLU A 327 0.64 -8.88 39.25
CA GLU A 327 1.48 -9.58 38.26
C GLU A 327 2.58 -8.65 37.70
N GLY A 328 2.60 -7.38 38.11
CA GLY A 328 3.58 -6.39 37.69
C GLY A 328 3.22 -5.64 36.41
N TYR A 329 2.00 -5.78 35.89
CA TYR A 329 1.54 -5.05 34.71
C TYR A 329 1.00 -3.68 35.09
N ARG A 330 1.29 -2.68 34.26
CA ARG A 330 0.84 -1.30 34.42
C ARG A 330 -0.68 -1.23 34.34
N LEU A 331 -1.26 -0.34 35.14
CA LEU A 331 -2.68 -0.02 35.08
C LEU A 331 -2.90 1.21 34.22
N ARG A 332 -3.97 1.19 33.44
CA ARG A 332 -4.52 2.32 32.72
C ARG A 332 -5.11 3.33 33.72
N PRO A 333 -5.36 4.59 33.31
CA PRO A 333 -6.01 5.59 34.17
C PRO A 333 -7.39 5.18 34.71
N ASP A 334 -8.07 4.23 34.06
CA ASP A 334 -9.36 3.68 34.52
C ASP A 334 -9.21 2.49 35.49
N GLY A 335 -7.98 2.20 35.94
CA GLY A 335 -7.67 1.15 36.91
C GLY A 335 -7.61 -0.26 36.33
N LYS A 336 -7.91 -0.46 35.04
CA LYS A 336 -7.76 -1.77 34.38
C LYS A 336 -6.31 -2.02 33.98
N ARG A 337 -5.92 -3.28 33.85
CA ARG A 337 -4.61 -3.68 33.29
C ARG A 337 -4.43 -3.06 31.90
N LEU A 338 -3.23 -2.57 31.61
CA LEU A 338 -2.84 -2.16 30.26
C LEU A 338 -2.47 -3.41 29.45
N THR A 339 -3.45 -3.87 28.68
CA THR A 339 -3.33 -5.00 27.76
C THR A 339 -3.41 -4.50 26.33
N LEU A 340 -2.55 -5.03 25.45
CA LEU A 340 -2.55 -4.78 24.01
C LEU A 340 -2.71 -6.09 23.24
N VAL A 341 -3.66 -6.17 22.34
CA VAL A 341 -3.74 -7.26 21.36
C VAL A 341 -2.84 -6.92 20.18
N PHE A 342 -1.83 -7.74 19.93
CA PHE A 342 -0.93 -7.62 18.80
C PHE A 342 -1.34 -8.61 17.70
N GLU A 343 -2.11 -8.11 16.73
CA GLU A 343 -2.69 -8.92 15.66
C GLU A 343 -1.72 -9.06 14.46
N TYR A 344 -1.61 -10.28 13.92
CA TYR A 344 -0.72 -10.59 12.80
C TYR A 344 -1.28 -11.69 11.91
N VAL A 345 -0.82 -11.76 10.66
CA VAL A 345 -1.10 -12.90 9.76
C VAL A 345 0.07 -13.87 9.83
N LYS A 346 -0.21 -15.16 9.96
CA LYS A 346 0.82 -16.21 9.96
C LYS A 346 1.79 -16.09 8.77
N GLY A 347 3.09 -16.16 9.06
CA GLY A 347 4.18 -15.99 8.11
C GLY A 347 4.54 -14.53 7.81
N TRP A 348 4.00 -13.57 8.56
CA TRP A 348 4.26 -12.13 8.40
C TRP A 348 4.68 -11.49 9.73
N GLY A 349 5.85 -11.91 10.25
CA GLY A 349 6.44 -11.34 11.46
C GLY A 349 6.16 -12.12 12.75
N ASP A 350 5.83 -13.41 12.65
CA ASP A 350 5.47 -14.29 13.78
C ASP A 350 6.46 -14.17 14.95
N ASP A 351 7.76 -14.40 14.70
CA ASP A 351 8.80 -14.33 15.73
C ASP A 351 8.96 -12.91 16.29
N THR A 352 8.82 -11.88 15.44
CA THR A 352 8.88 -10.48 15.88
C THR A 352 7.76 -10.16 16.85
N VAL A 353 6.55 -10.64 16.59
CA VAL A 353 5.41 -10.46 17.50
C VAL A 353 5.69 -11.15 18.83
N GLN A 354 6.12 -12.42 18.81
CA GLN A 354 6.39 -13.17 20.04
C GLN A 354 7.51 -12.56 20.88
N LEU A 355 8.62 -12.14 20.26
CA LEU A 355 9.72 -11.47 20.96
C LEU A 355 9.28 -10.10 21.51
N SER A 356 8.45 -9.36 20.77
CA SER A 356 7.90 -8.08 21.23
C SER A 356 7.04 -8.25 22.49
N VAL A 357 6.27 -9.33 22.61
CA VAL A 357 5.52 -9.67 23.84
C VAL A 357 6.47 -9.78 25.04
N SER A 358 7.55 -10.54 24.90
CA SER A 358 8.55 -10.72 25.97
C SER A 358 9.24 -9.40 26.34
N HIS A 359 9.62 -8.62 25.33
CA HIS A 359 10.28 -7.32 25.52
C HIS A 359 9.39 -6.32 26.27
N TRP A 360 8.13 -6.17 25.85
CA TRP A 360 7.19 -5.23 26.46
C TRP A 360 6.62 -5.70 27.80
N LYS A 361 6.62 -7.02 28.08
CA LYS A 361 6.41 -7.53 29.44
C LYS A 361 7.44 -6.95 30.41
N GLY A 362 8.70 -6.78 29.98
CA GLY A 362 9.75 -6.11 30.76
C GLY A 362 9.44 -4.64 31.10
N LEU A 363 8.56 -3.98 30.34
CA LEU A 363 8.07 -2.64 30.64
C LEU A 363 6.81 -2.65 31.52
N GLY A 364 6.28 -3.82 31.85
CA GLY A 364 4.98 -3.99 32.52
C GLY A 364 3.79 -3.80 31.59
N ILE A 365 3.94 -3.99 30.28
CA ILE A 365 2.82 -3.93 29.34
C ILE A 365 2.41 -5.36 29.01
N GLU A 366 1.16 -5.71 29.25
CA GLU A 366 0.65 -7.02 28.83
C GLU A 366 0.35 -6.97 27.34
N VAL A 367 0.84 -7.97 26.60
CA VAL A 367 0.63 -8.05 25.15
C VAL A 367 0.18 -9.46 24.81
N VAL A 368 -0.92 -9.56 24.09
CA VAL A 368 -1.51 -10.83 23.63
C VAL A 368 -1.29 -10.93 22.13
N ALA A 369 -0.44 -11.86 21.70
CA ALA A 369 -0.24 -12.14 20.29
C ALA A 369 -1.46 -12.88 19.72
N GLN A 370 -2.05 -12.37 18.64
CA GLN A 370 -3.26 -12.92 18.03
C GLN A 370 -3.05 -13.14 16.53
N GLU A 371 -3.02 -14.42 16.13
CA GLU A 371 -2.98 -14.80 14.72
C GLU A 371 -4.36 -14.61 14.10
N GLU A 372 -4.42 -13.91 12.97
CA GLU A 372 -5.64 -13.60 12.24
C GLU A 372 -5.57 -14.03 10.77
N ALA A 373 -6.72 -14.45 10.24
CA ALA A 373 -6.87 -14.61 8.80
C ALA A 373 -6.78 -13.24 8.13
N ARG A 374 -6.01 -13.14 7.03
CA ARG A 374 -5.77 -11.85 6.35
C ARG A 374 -7.05 -11.04 6.02
N PRO A 375 -8.15 -11.63 5.52
CA PRO A 375 -9.38 -10.86 5.27
C PRO A 375 -9.93 -10.22 6.55
N LEU A 376 -9.94 -10.96 7.66
CA LEU A 376 -10.43 -10.49 8.95
C LEU A 376 -9.52 -9.39 9.53
N LEU A 377 -8.20 -9.56 9.48
CA LEU A 377 -7.26 -8.49 9.87
C LEU A 377 -7.48 -7.21 9.05
N THR A 378 -7.73 -7.34 7.75
CA THR A 378 -8.00 -6.19 6.87
C THR A 378 -9.29 -5.48 7.27
N GLU A 379 -10.36 -6.22 7.47
CA GLU A 379 -11.67 -5.69 7.89
C GLU A 379 -11.56 -4.94 9.23
N ARG A 380 -10.93 -5.56 10.24
CA ARG A 380 -10.72 -4.96 11.56
C ARG A 380 -9.83 -3.73 11.51
N THR A 381 -8.78 -3.75 10.68
CA THR A 381 -7.89 -2.58 10.49
C THR A 381 -8.67 -1.41 9.89
N VAL A 382 -9.44 -1.64 8.82
CA VAL A 382 -10.27 -0.60 8.18
C VAL A 382 -11.35 -0.08 9.12
N ALA A 383 -11.91 -0.95 9.97
CA ALA A 383 -12.93 -0.58 10.95
C ALA A 383 -12.38 0.10 12.22
N ASN A 384 -11.07 0.29 12.36
CA ASN A 384 -10.39 0.74 13.58
C ASN A 384 -10.66 -0.15 14.81
N GLU A 385 -10.76 -1.47 14.61
CA GLU A 385 -11.04 -2.48 15.64
C GLU A 385 -9.80 -3.30 15.99
N HIS A 386 -8.70 -2.65 16.31
CA HIS A 386 -7.42 -3.27 16.68
C HIS A 386 -6.62 -2.37 17.62
N ASP A 387 -5.72 -2.94 18.43
CA ASP A 387 -4.78 -2.17 19.26
C ASP A 387 -3.48 -1.90 18.52
N ILE A 388 -2.79 -2.97 18.10
CA ILE A 388 -1.56 -2.97 17.33
C ILE A 388 -1.65 -4.06 16.27
N VAL A 389 -1.28 -3.72 15.04
CA VAL A 389 -1.14 -4.70 13.94
C VAL A 389 0.28 -4.71 13.43
N THR A 390 0.71 -5.83 12.85
CA THR A 390 1.94 -5.86 12.05
C THR A 390 1.64 -5.97 10.56
N TRP A 391 2.40 -5.20 9.78
CA TRP A 391 2.45 -5.33 8.33
C TRP A 391 3.80 -4.86 7.81
N PRO A 392 4.41 -5.53 6.83
CA PRO A 392 5.65 -5.04 6.22
C PRO A 392 5.44 -3.67 5.60
N THR A 393 6.40 -2.77 5.77
CA THR A 393 6.39 -1.45 5.14
C THR A 393 7.05 -1.53 3.78
N ARG A 394 6.47 -2.36 2.90
CA ARG A 394 6.89 -2.50 1.50
C ARG A 394 6.29 -1.38 0.66
N SER A 395 7.03 -0.99 -0.38
CA SER A 395 6.74 0.09 -1.33
C SER A 395 5.43 -0.03 -2.14
N ALA A 396 4.61 -1.05 -1.91
CA ALA A 396 3.39 -1.29 -2.69
C ALA A 396 2.19 -0.40 -2.31
N PHE A 397 2.20 0.30 -1.16
CA PHE A 397 1.03 1.07 -0.72
C PHE A 397 1.30 2.50 -0.20
N GLY A 398 2.54 3.00 -0.12
CA GLY A 398 2.73 4.27 0.59
C GLY A 398 4.08 4.98 0.49
N PHE A 399 4.89 4.74 -0.54
CA PHE A 399 6.07 5.59 -0.79
C PHE A 399 5.98 6.29 -2.13
N MET A 400 4.90 7.05 -2.31
CA MET A 400 5.04 8.29 -3.06
C MET A 400 5.61 9.32 -2.07
N PRO A 401 6.85 9.83 -2.26
CA PRO A 401 7.39 10.90 -1.42
C PRO A 401 6.61 12.21 -1.50
N PHE A 402 5.71 12.31 -2.47
CA PHE A 402 4.79 13.40 -2.57
C PHE A 402 3.62 13.08 -1.66
N ILE A 403 3.35 13.98 -0.72
CA ILE A 403 2.09 13.97 0.02
C ILE A 403 0.97 13.81 -1.00
N ASN A 404 0.18 12.76 -0.88
CA ASN A 404 -1.04 12.62 -1.68
C ASN A 404 -2.00 13.74 -1.26
N PRO A 405 -2.37 14.67 -2.16
CA PRO A 405 -3.31 15.73 -1.80
C PRO A 405 -4.67 15.19 -1.31
N ALA A 406 -5.01 13.94 -1.65
CA ALA A 406 -6.17 13.25 -1.09
C ALA A 406 -6.06 12.98 0.42
N ASP A 407 -4.85 12.72 0.90
CA ASP A 407 -4.56 12.56 2.33
C ASP A 407 -4.54 13.93 3.04
N LEU A 408 -4.41 15.03 2.27
CA LEU A 408 -4.56 16.42 2.75
C LEU A 408 -6.03 16.90 2.82
N GLY A 409 -6.96 16.20 2.16
CA GLY A 409 -8.39 16.54 2.13
C GLY A 409 -9.15 16.19 3.41
N SER A 410 -8.57 15.37 4.30
CA SER A 410 -9.22 14.87 5.53
C SER A 410 -9.02 15.79 6.76
N GLY A 411 -8.72 17.07 6.56
CA GLY A 411 -8.44 18.03 7.64
C GLY A 411 -6.95 18.23 7.96
N GLN A 412 -6.02 17.63 7.20
CA GLN A 412 -4.58 17.77 7.43
C GLN A 412 -3.94 19.05 6.88
N ARG A 413 -4.65 19.88 6.08
CA ARG A 413 -4.20 21.26 5.74
C ARG A 413 -4.22 22.22 6.93
N ALA A 414 -4.50 21.73 8.12
CA ALA A 414 -4.64 22.58 9.26
C ALA A 414 -3.31 22.80 10.02
N TYR A 415 -2.19 22.12 9.70
CA TYR A 415 -0.88 22.28 10.37
C TYR A 415 0.14 23.13 9.59
N ALA A 416 0.87 24.00 10.29
CA ALA A 416 1.93 24.86 9.73
C ALA A 416 3.05 24.08 9.02
N GLU A 417 3.45 22.94 9.59
CA GLU A 417 4.51 22.10 9.02
C GLU A 417 4.17 21.58 7.61
N HIS A 418 2.90 21.23 7.39
CA HIS A 418 2.44 20.69 6.12
C HIS A 418 2.47 21.76 5.02
N TYR A 419 2.11 23.00 5.36
CA TYR A 419 2.29 24.14 4.46
C TYR A 419 3.78 24.37 4.15
N GLY A 420 4.63 24.38 5.18
CA GLY A 420 6.07 24.56 5.00
C GLY A 420 6.68 23.54 4.05
N ARG A 421 6.49 22.25 4.32
CA ARG A 421 7.00 21.15 3.48
C ARG A 421 6.53 21.23 2.03
N CYS A 422 5.26 21.60 1.82
CA CYS A 422 4.70 21.76 0.47
C CYS A 422 5.35 22.94 -0.27
N ILE A 423 5.50 24.10 0.39
CA ILE A 423 6.13 25.30 -0.18
C ILE A 423 7.60 25.03 -0.53
N ASP A 424 8.37 24.47 0.40
CA ASP A 424 9.80 24.17 0.18
C ASP A 424 10.00 23.16 -0.95
N PHE A 425 9.18 22.09 -0.99
CA PHE A 425 9.20 21.13 -2.10
C PHE A 425 8.95 21.82 -3.44
N LEU A 426 7.93 22.67 -3.55
CA LEU A 426 7.59 23.37 -4.79
C LEU A 426 8.71 24.33 -5.21
N CYS A 427 9.34 25.04 -4.27
CA CYS A 427 10.48 25.92 -4.55
C CYS A 427 11.69 25.13 -5.08
N ARG A 428 12.05 24.04 -4.40
CA ARG A 428 13.17 23.16 -4.81
C ARG A 428 12.91 22.51 -6.17
N ALA A 429 11.69 22.06 -6.41
CA ALA A 429 11.28 21.48 -7.68
C ALA A 429 11.30 22.53 -8.80
N ALA A 430 10.84 23.76 -8.54
CA ALA A 430 10.89 24.85 -9.50
C ALA A 430 12.33 25.19 -9.93
N GLY A 431 13.25 25.27 -8.96
CA GLY A 431 14.67 25.51 -9.23
C GLY A 431 15.36 24.35 -9.95
N SER A 432 15.13 23.11 -9.50
CA SER A 432 15.81 21.93 -10.04
C SER A 432 15.31 21.51 -11.43
N LEU A 433 14.01 21.73 -11.71
CA LEU A 433 13.38 21.35 -12.98
C LEU A 433 13.30 22.50 -13.97
N GLY A 434 13.66 23.73 -13.57
CA GLY A 434 13.53 24.92 -14.41
C GLY A 434 12.08 25.20 -14.81
N LEU A 435 11.12 24.97 -13.91
CA LEU A 435 9.68 25.12 -14.17
C LEU A 435 9.10 26.32 -13.40
N PRO A 436 8.97 27.52 -14.02
CA PRO A 436 8.50 28.73 -13.35
C PRO A 436 7.12 28.61 -12.71
N ALA A 437 6.22 27.82 -13.32
CA ALA A 437 4.86 27.62 -12.82
C ALA A 437 4.79 27.00 -11.41
N LEU A 438 5.86 26.29 -10.98
CA LEU A 438 5.94 25.73 -9.63
C LEU A 438 6.23 26.82 -8.58
N TRP A 439 6.92 27.92 -8.95
CA TRP A 439 7.04 29.10 -8.08
C TRP A 439 5.67 29.75 -7.83
N ASP A 440 4.84 29.86 -8.86
CA ASP A 440 3.48 30.41 -8.74
C ASP A 440 2.56 29.49 -7.91
N GLN A 441 2.79 28.18 -7.96
CA GLN A 441 2.08 27.24 -7.11
C GLN A 441 2.55 27.34 -5.65
N ALA A 442 3.85 27.49 -5.41
CA ALA A 442 4.39 27.72 -4.07
C ALA A 442 3.81 29.00 -3.44
N ARG A 443 3.68 30.08 -4.23
CA ARG A 443 3.05 31.35 -3.79
C ARG A 443 1.60 31.16 -3.36
N ARG A 444 0.80 30.44 -4.15
CA ARG A 444 -0.61 30.18 -3.78
C ARG A 444 -0.75 29.39 -2.49
N VAL A 445 0.11 28.39 -2.28
CA VAL A 445 0.12 27.61 -1.03
C VAL A 445 0.60 28.46 0.15
N ALA A 446 1.55 29.36 -0.06
CA ALA A 446 1.99 30.32 0.93
C ALA A 446 0.88 31.31 1.32
N ASP A 447 0.14 31.85 0.35
CA ASP A 447 -0.99 32.75 0.60
C ASP A 447 -2.09 32.04 1.42
N GLU A 448 -2.37 30.77 1.10
CA GLU A 448 -3.31 29.93 1.87
C GLU A 448 -2.82 29.70 3.31
N ALA A 449 -1.52 29.41 3.49
CA ALA A 449 -0.92 29.22 4.81
C ALA A 449 -1.02 30.50 5.66
N VAL A 450 -0.69 31.65 5.08
CA VAL A 450 -0.79 32.96 5.74
C VAL A 450 -2.23 33.24 6.13
N ALA A 451 -3.18 33.10 5.20
CA ALA A 451 -4.59 33.34 5.47
C ALA A 451 -5.16 32.44 6.58
N ALA A 452 -4.70 31.17 6.64
CA ALA A 452 -5.22 30.18 7.57
C ALA A 452 -4.57 30.27 8.97
N LEU A 453 -3.28 30.61 9.06
CA LEU A 453 -2.48 30.44 10.28
C LEU A 453 -1.95 31.74 10.87
N TRP A 454 -1.95 32.86 10.12
CA TRP A 454 -1.47 34.15 10.64
C TRP A 454 -2.54 34.83 11.49
N ALA A 455 -2.26 35.01 12.77
CA ALA A 455 -3.14 35.71 13.71
C ALA A 455 -2.33 36.45 14.77
N GLY A 456 -2.76 37.65 15.17
CA GLY A 456 -2.13 38.37 16.29
C GLY A 456 -0.65 38.72 16.11
N GLY A 457 -0.14 38.75 14.87
CA GLY A 457 1.27 39.06 14.56
C GLY A 457 2.21 37.85 14.57
N LEU A 458 1.69 36.63 14.72
CA LEU A 458 2.44 35.37 14.70
C LEU A 458 1.68 34.29 13.92
N PHE A 459 2.38 33.20 13.59
CA PHE A 459 1.76 32.01 13.01
C PHE A 459 1.30 31.03 14.10
N ARG A 460 0.13 30.42 13.90
CA ARG A 460 -0.38 29.29 14.68
C ARG A 460 0.22 27.99 14.16
N GLY A 461 0.40 27.02 15.06
CA GLY A 461 0.79 25.65 14.67
C GLY A 461 -0.32 24.90 13.94
N HIS A 462 -1.59 25.22 14.27
CA HIS A 462 -2.75 24.64 13.62
C HIS A 462 -3.98 25.57 13.60
N VAL A 463 -4.87 25.46 12.59
CA VAL A 463 -6.06 26.33 12.43
C VAL A 463 -7.03 26.23 13.61
N GLY A 464 -7.14 25.05 14.21
CA GLY A 464 -7.98 24.77 15.39
C GLY A 464 -7.31 25.00 16.75
N GLU A 465 -6.10 25.58 16.79
CA GLU A 465 -5.36 25.82 18.03
C GLU A 465 -5.17 27.32 18.31
N ASP A 466 -5.35 27.74 19.57
CA ASP A 466 -5.14 29.12 20.03
C ASP A 466 -3.71 29.40 20.55
N ARG A 467 -2.80 28.44 20.40
CA ARG A 467 -1.38 28.57 20.80
C ARG A 467 -0.51 29.05 19.64
N TYR A 468 0.36 30.02 19.94
CA TYR A 468 1.41 30.51 19.05
C TYR A 468 2.69 29.74 19.37
N ASP A 469 3.22 29.00 18.40
CA ASP A 469 4.39 28.14 18.59
C ASP A 469 5.57 28.66 17.76
N ALA A 470 6.75 28.72 18.37
CA ALA A 470 7.94 29.32 17.77
C ALA A 470 8.99 28.31 17.28
N VAL A 471 8.82 27.01 17.56
CA VAL A 471 9.94 26.04 17.51
C VAL A 471 9.69 24.78 16.68
N ASP A 472 8.44 24.41 16.36
CA ASP A 472 8.11 23.23 15.53
C ASP A 472 7.67 23.62 14.10
N GLY A 473 6.49 23.16 13.64
CA GLY A 473 6.00 23.31 12.27
C GLY A 473 5.94 24.75 11.75
N VAL A 474 5.81 25.73 12.64
CA VAL A 474 5.87 27.16 12.31
C VAL A 474 7.27 27.59 11.86
N GLY A 475 8.32 27.06 12.48
CA GLY A 475 9.70 27.31 12.07
C GLY A 475 9.96 26.81 10.64
N PHE A 476 9.47 25.62 10.32
CA PHE A 476 9.53 25.08 8.95
C PHE A 476 8.74 25.92 7.95
N LEU A 477 7.54 26.38 8.32
CA LEU A 477 6.76 27.29 7.48
C LEU A 477 7.53 28.58 7.20
N LEU A 478 8.12 29.21 8.22
CA LEU A 478 8.90 30.43 8.07
C LEU A 478 10.14 30.24 7.18
N LEU A 479 10.89 29.15 7.36
CA LEU A 479 12.02 28.81 6.49
C LEU A 479 11.60 28.61 5.03
N SER A 480 10.44 27.97 4.82
CA SER A 480 9.91 27.71 3.49
C SER A 480 9.39 28.99 2.81
N LEU A 481 8.78 29.90 3.58
CA LEU A 481 8.40 31.24 3.12
C LEU A 481 9.65 32.09 2.80
N LEU A 482 10.73 31.93 3.56
CA LEU A 482 12.00 32.57 3.27
C LEU A 482 12.63 32.02 1.98
N HIS A 483 12.59 30.70 1.77
CA HIS A 483 13.01 30.09 0.50
C HIS A 483 12.21 30.68 -0.67
N LEU A 484 10.89 30.70 -0.54
CA LEU A 484 10.01 31.22 -1.56
C LEU A 484 10.28 32.69 -1.91
N SER A 485 10.54 33.53 -0.90
CA SER A 485 10.76 34.97 -1.11
C SER A 485 12.14 35.30 -1.65
N THR A 486 13.17 34.55 -1.26
CA THR A 486 14.56 34.79 -1.67
C THR A 486 14.95 34.04 -2.94
N GLY A 487 14.16 33.03 -3.35
CA GLY A 487 14.48 32.13 -4.45
C GLY A 487 15.68 31.22 -4.17
N ARG A 488 16.13 31.15 -2.91
CA ARG A 488 17.26 30.32 -2.46
C ARG A 488 16.87 29.57 -1.19
N PRO A 489 17.26 28.31 -1.04
CA PRO A 489 17.02 27.60 0.21
C PRO A 489 17.75 28.34 1.35
N PRO A 490 17.14 28.49 2.53
CA PRO A 490 17.83 29.06 3.68
C PRO A 490 19.04 28.20 4.03
N ASP A 491 20.19 28.84 4.25
CA ASP A 491 21.40 28.16 4.72
C ASP A 491 21.11 27.53 6.08
N CYS A 492 21.39 26.23 6.19
CA CYS A 492 21.14 25.43 7.39
C CYS A 492 22.26 25.61 8.41
#